data_AF-A0A450SFX8-F1
#
_entry.id   AF-A0A450SFX8-F1
#
_cell.length_a   1.000
_cell.length_b   1.000
_cell.length_c   1.000
_cell.angle_alpha   90.00
_cell.angle_beta   90.00
_cell.angle_gamma   90.00
#
_symmetry.space_group_name_H-M   'P 1'
#
loop_
_entity.id
_entity.type
_entity.pdbx_description
1 polymer ?
#
loop_
_entity_poly.entity_id
_entity_poly.type
_entity_poly.pdbx_seq_one_letter_code
_entity_poly.pdbx_strand_id
1 'polypeptide(L)'
;MTEDILQKLKQIISEELDINLKPQEIDENASLFEEGLGIDSVVLMEFIGLIEANFGLQFTDEELSMEPFTNLTALAELISRKRASQ
;
A
#
# COMPACT_ATOMS: atom_id res chain seq x y z
N MET A 1 -2.68 6.11 13.84
CA MET A 1 -1.53 6.93 13.42
C MET A 1 -1.02 6.33 12.12
N THR A 2 -0.77 7.16 11.12
CA THR A 2 -0.44 6.72 9.76
C THR A 2 0.84 5.86 9.71
N GLU A 3 1.78 6.09 10.63
CA GLU A 3 2.99 5.25 10.81
C GLU A 3 2.73 3.76 11.04
N ASP A 4 1.69 3.39 11.81
CA ASP A 4 1.37 1.97 12.05
C ASP A 4 0.90 1.28 10.77
N ILE A 5 0.09 2.00 9.98
CA ILE A 5 -0.38 1.54 8.68
C ILE A 5 0.81 1.41 7.73
N LEU A 6 1.72 2.39 7.69
CA LEU A 6 2.93 2.34 6.88
C LEU A 6 3.80 1.13 7.20
N GLN A 7 4.08 0.87 8.49
CA GLN A 7 4.84 -0.31 8.89
C GLN A 7 4.18 -1.61 8.44
N LYS A 8 2.85 -1.70 8.61
CA LYS A 8 2.08 -2.85 8.16
C LYS A 8 2.12 -3.03 6.64
N LEU A 9 2.00 -1.95 5.88
CA LEU A 9 2.14 -1.97 4.41
C LEU A 9 3.53 -2.47 3.99
N LYS A 10 4.59 -1.95 4.61
CA LYS A 10 5.97 -2.39 4.36
C LYS A 10 6.17 -3.87 4.67
N GLN A 11 5.54 -4.38 5.73
CA GLN A 11 5.55 -5.82 6.03
C GLN A 11 4.81 -6.64 4.99
N ILE A 12 3.60 -6.26 4.59
CA ILE A 12 2.83 -6.96 3.54
C ILE A 12 3.67 -7.00 2.25
N ILE A 13 4.32 -5.89 1.89
CA ILE A 13 5.18 -5.82 0.73
C ILE A 13 6.40 -6.76 0.85
N SER A 14 7.06 -6.78 1.99
CA SER A 14 8.25 -7.61 2.16
C SER A 14 7.94 -9.10 2.36
N GLU A 15 6.82 -9.43 2.99
CA GLU A 15 6.47 -10.80 3.42
C GLU A 15 5.52 -11.49 2.43
N GLU A 16 4.60 -10.74 1.81
CA GLU A 16 3.56 -11.31 0.94
C GLU A 16 3.83 -11.07 -0.55
N LEU A 17 4.42 -9.93 -0.94
CA LEU A 17 4.60 -9.57 -2.36
C LEU A 17 5.89 -10.11 -3.01
N ASP A 18 6.68 -10.92 -2.29
CA ASP A 18 7.90 -11.59 -2.79
C ASP A 18 8.89 -10.68 -3.54
N ILE A 19 8.89 -9.37 -3.28
CA ILE A 19 9.72 -8.40 -4.02
C ILE A 19 11.18 -8.32 -3.54
N ASN A 20 11.63 -9.24 -2.67
CA ASN A 20 12.99 -9.31 -2.13
C ASN A 20 13.53 -7.97 -1.55
N LEU A 21 12.64 -7.10 -1.10
CA LEU A 21 12.93 -5.83 -0.43
C LEU A 21 12.60 -5.95 1.05
N LYS A 22 13.48 -5.42 1.91
CA LYS A 22 13.23 -5.40 3.36
C LYS A 22 12.33 -4.22 3.72
N PRO A 23 11.45 -4.34 4.73
CA PRO A 23 10.55 -3.25 5.12
C PRO A 23 11.29 -1.95 5.50
N GLN A 24 12.52 -2.07 6.01
CA GLN A 24 13.38 -0.93 6.35
C GLN A 24 14.02 -0.21 5.14
N GLU A 25 14.13 -0.90 3.99
CA GLU A 25 14.68 -0.34 2.75
C GLU A 25 13.58 0.31 1.89
N ILE A 26 12.30 0.05 2.23
CA ILE A 26 11.14 0.58 1.54
C ILE A 26 10.92 2.03 1.98
N ASP A 27 11.18 2.97 1.07
CA ASP A 27 10.87 4.38 1.26
C ASP A 27 9.37 4.61 1.03
N GLU A 28 8.72 5.22 2.02
CA GLU A 28 7.28 5.47 1.99
C GLU A 28 6.86 6.61 1.07
N ASN A 29 7.81 7.49 0.71
CA ASN A 29 7.59 8.59 -0.22
C ASN A 29 7.99 8.22 -1.66
N ALA A 30 8.67 7.08 -1.84
CA ALA A 30 9.01 6.58 -3.17
C ALA A 30 7.78 6.09 -3.93
N SER A 31 7.90 6.12 -5.26
CA SER A 31 6.85 5.61 -6.14
C SER A 31 6.65 4.10 -5.93
N LEU A 32 5.42 3.61 -5.85
CA LEU A 32 5.18 2.15 -5.76
C LEU A 32 5.54 1.45 -7.07
N PHE A 33 5.38 2.14 -8.20
CA PHE A 33 5.58 1.61 -9.55
C PHE A 33 7.06 1.42 -9.93
N GLU A 34 7.32 1.05 -11.18
CA GLU A 34 8.65 0.79 -11.77
C GLU A 34 9.71 1.88 -11.50
N GLU A 35 9.32 3.13 -11.27
CA GLU A 35 10.26 4.22 -10.95
C GLU A 35 10.73 4.24 -9.48
N GLY A 36 10.15 3.44 -8.59
CA GLY A 36 10.54 3.36 -7.17
C GLY A 36 10.66 1.94 -6.66
N LEU A 37 9.58 1.36 -6.13
CA LEU A 37 9.58 0.00 -5.55
C LEU A 37 9.51 -1.11 -6.59
N GLY A 38 9.26 -0.80 -7.86
CA GLY A 38 9.23 -1.82 -8.90
C GLY A 38 7.96 -2.67 -8.90
N ILE A 39 6.85 -2.17 -8.35
CA ILE A 39 5.59 -2.92 -8.32
C ILE A 39 4.92 -2.85 -9.70
N ASP A 40 4.80 -4.02 -10.33
CA ASP A 40 4.01 -4.20 -11.54
C ASP A 40 2.51 -4.09 -11.28
N SER A 41 1.74 -3.74 -12.31
CA SER A 41 0.27 -3.66 -12.25
C SER A 41 -0.42 -4.93 -11.73
N VAL A 42 0.16 -6.11 -11.98
CA VAL A 42 -0.34 -7.41 -11.46
C VAL A 42 -0.11 -7.50 -9.95
N VAL A 43 1.10 -7.17 -9.51
CA VAL A 43 1.53 -7.21 -8.11
C VAL A 43 0.78 -6.14 -7.30
N LEU A 44 0.47 -4.99 -7.91
CA LEU A 44 -0.36 -3.94 -7.31
C LEU A 44 -1.78 -4.43 -6.98
N MET A 45 -2.41 -5.16 -7.89
CA MET A 45 -3.75 -5.73 -7.66
C MET A 45 -3.75 -6.73 -6.49
N GLU A 46 -2.71 -7.57 -6.40
CA GLU A 46 -2.54 -8.48 -5.27
C GLU A 46 -2.31 -7.71 -3.97
N PHE A 47 -1.50 -6.64 -4.01
CA PHE A 47 -1.27 -5.78 -2.87
C PHE A 47 -2.56 -5.17 -2.33
N ILE A 48 -3.39 -4.63 -3.22
CA ILE A 48 -4.71 -4.06 -2.88
C ILE A 48 -5.55 -5.10 -2.13
N GLY A 49 -5.67 -6.31 -2.67
CA GLY A 49 -6.42 -7.39 -2.03
C GLY A 49 -5.87 -7.78 -0.65
N LEU A 50 -4.54 -7.81 -0.49
CA LEU A 50 -3.89 -8.06 0.80
C LEU A 50 -4.19 -6.95 1.81
N ILE A 51 -4.20 -5.68 1.39
CA ILE A 51 -4.56 -4.55 2.25
C ILE A 51 -6.01 -4.65 2.67
N GLU A 52 -6.93 -4.89 1.74
CA GLU A 52 -8.36 -5.07 2.03
C GLU A 52 -8.58 -6.18 3.08
N ALA A 53 -7.89 -7.31 2.92
CA ALA A 53 -7.94 -8.43 3.85
C ALA A 53 -7.30 -8.13 5.22
N ASN A 54 -6.13 -7.47 5.24
CA ASN A 54 -5.39 -7.18 6.48
C ASN A 54 -6.06 -6.07 7.32
N PHE A 55 -6.62 -5.06 6.66
CA PHE A 55 -7.23 -3.91 7.30
C PHE A 55 -8.76 -4.01 7.41
N GLY A 56 -9.37 -5.00 6.76
CA GLY A 56 -10.82 -5.23 6.78
C GLY A 56 -11.61 -4.10 6.10
N LEU A 57 -11.05 -3.53 5.03
CA LEU A 57 -11.64 -2.42 4.27
C LEU A 57 -11.80 -2.80 2.81
N GLN A 58 -12.56 -2.01 2.06
CA GLN A 58 -12.65 -2.15 0.61
C GLN A 58 -12.36 -0.82 -0.09
N PHE A 59 -11.54 -0.88 -1.13
CA PHE A 59 -11.30 0.24 -2.02
C PHE A 59 -12.37 0.28 -3.10
N THR A 60 -12.80 1.48 -3.46
CA THR A 60 -13.74 1.68 -4.57
C THR A 60 -12.97 1.89 -5.87
N ASP A 61 -13.61 1.63 -7.00
CA ASP A 61 -13.03 1.83 -8.33
C ASP A 61 -12.50 3.26 -8.52
N GLU A 62 -13.17 4.26 -7.91
CA GLU A 62 -12.70 5.65 -7.87
C GLU A 62 -11.40 5.82 -7.08
N GLU A 63 -11.21 5.12 -5.96
CA GLU A 63 -9.96 5.20 -5.17
C GLU A 63 -8.81 4.44 -5.83
N LEU A 64 -9.12 3.34 -6.52
CA LEU A 64 -8.18 2.60 -7.36
C LEU A 64 -7.81 3.38 -8.64
N SER A 65 -8.75 4.18 -9.15
CA SER A 65 -8.54 5.06 -10.32
C SER A 65 -7.84 6.38 -9.96
N MET A 66 -7.97 6.86 -8.72
CA MET A 66 -7.22 8.01 -8.25
C MET A 66 -5.73 7.64 -8.11
N GLU A 67 -4.87 8.63 -7.91
CA GLU A 67 -3.43 8.46 -7.79
C GLU A 67 -2.90 8.01 -6.39
N PRO A 68 -3.67 7.56 -5.36
CA PRO A 68 -3.08 7.31 -4.03
C PRO A 68 -2.16 6.07 -4.01
N PHE A 69 -2.16 5.26 -5.07
CA PHE A 69 -1.16 4.21 -5.31
C PHE A 69 0.18 4.74 -5.82
N THR A 70 0.39 6.07 -5.79
CA THR A 70 1.70 6.66 -6.09
C THR A 70 2.73 6.28 -5.05
N ASN A 71 2.44 6.37 -3.75
CA ASN A 71 3.40 6.04 -2.69
C ASN A 71 2.71 5.47 -1.44
N LEU A 72 3.48 4.90 -0.51
CA LEU A 72 2.90 4.28 0.69
C LEU A 72 2.27 5.30 1.63
N THR A 73 2.80 6.52 1.68
CA THR A 73 2.24 7.60 2.52
C THR A 73 0.81 7.93 2.11
N ALA A 74 0.56 8.18 0.82
CA ALA A 74 -0.77 8.46 0.28
C ALA A 74 -1.73 7.29 0.53
N LEU A 75 -1.24 6.06 0.35
CA LEU A 75 -1.99 4.85 0.65
C LEU A 75 -2.38 4.75 2.13
N ALA A 76 -1.42 5.01 3.02
CA ALA A 76 -1.63 4.93 4.45
C ALA A 76 -2.58 6.02 4.95
N GLU A 77 -2.51 7.22 4.38
CA GLU A 77 -3.47 8.29 4.64
C GLU A 77 -4.89 7.90 4.20
N LEU A 78 -5.03 7.29 3.01
CA LEU A 78 -6.30 6.79 2.49
C LEU A 78 -6.92 5.77 3.45
N ILE A 79 -6.14 4.74 3.82
CA ILE A 79 -6.54 3.70 4.78
C ILE A 79 -6.91 4.32 6.12
N SER A 80 -6.09 5.26 6.63
CA SER A 80 -6.36 5.93 7.90
C SER A 80 -7.68 6.70 7.87
N ARG A 81 -7.98 7.41 6.77
CA ARG A 81 -9.25 8.14 6.60
C ARG A 81 -10.44 7.19 6.54
N LYS A 82 -10.33 6.07 5.83
CA LYS A 82 -11.42 5.07 5.77
C LYS A 82 -11.67 4.46 7.14
N ARG A 83 -10.62 4.03 7.83
CA ARG A 83 -10.73 3.46 9.19
C ARG A 83 -11.24 4.46 10.23
N ALA A 84 -11.01 5.75 10.03
CA ALA A 84 -11.55 6.80 10.89
C ALA A 84 -13.01 7.17 10.56
N SER A 85 -13.50 6.81 9.38
CA SER A 85 -14.87 7.12 8.91
C SER A 85 -15.82 5.92 8.97
N GLN A 86 -15.32 4.73 9.35
CA GLN A 86 -16.10 3.54 9.69
C GLN A 86 -16.26 3.39 11.20
#